data_AF-A0A7Y6ZEW4-F1
#
_entry.id   AF-A0A7Y6ZEW4-F1
#
_cell.length_a   1.000
_cell.length_b   1.000
_cell.length_c   1.000
_cell.angle_alpha   90.00
_cell.angle_beta   90.00
_cell.angle_gamma   90.00
#
_symmetry.space_group_name_H-M   'P 1'
#
loop_
_entity.id
_entity.type
_entity.pdbx_description
1 polymer ?
#
loop_
_entity_poly.entity_id
_entity_poly.type
_entity_poly.pdbx_seq_one_letter_code
_entity_poly.pdbx_strand_id
1 'polypeptide(L)'
;MKHFFIGMAIIATMSACSVDPQAAADRRQKIKDVLLEPADQQGIELLFPMENNGRLSTFHVTYNPKLVSEPEVIRRIGNICVDQGFNGISIKAEGEPGFSTQPDGTKLPIISMWLKCKR
;
A
#
# COMPACT_ATOMS: atom_id res chain seq x y z
N MET A 1 -2.62 22.77 61.40
CA MET A 1 -1.69 22.62 60.27
C MET A 1 -2.39 21.79 59.21
N LYS A 2 -2.56 22.38 58.03
CA LYS A 2 -3.42 21.93 56.93
C LYS A 2 -2.54 21.17 55.94
N HIS A 3 -2.57 19.84 55.95
CA HIS A 3 -1.79 19.05 55.00
C HIS A 3 -2.67 18.54 53.86
N PHE A 4 -2.15 18.82 52.68
CA PHE A 4 -2.77 18.78 51.37
C PHE A 4 -3.19 17.36 50.95
N PHE A 5 -4.43 17.24 50.47
CA PHE A 5 -4.78 16.29 49.43
C PHE A 5 -4.26 16.80 48.08
N ILE A 6 -4.24 15.90 47.07
CA ILE A 6 -3.96 16.11 45.63
C ILE A 6 -2.49 15.76 45.28
N GLY A 7 -2.17 14.83 44.38
CA GLY A 7 -3.03 14.14 43.42
C GLY A 7 -2.29 12.95 42.81
N MET A 8 -3.02 11.86 42.67
CA MET A 8 -2.62 10.70 41.89
C MET A 8 -2.81 11.07 40.42
N ALA A 9 -1.73 11.54 39.78
CA ALA A 9 -1.72 11.77 38.34
C ALA A 9 -1.80 10.41 37.64
N ILE A 10 -3.01 10.05 37.21
CA ILE A 10 -3.27 8.96 36.29
C ILE A 10 -2.44 9.25 35.03
N ILE A 11 -1.38 8.49 34.82
CA ILE A 11 -0.68 8.43 33.54
C ILE A 11 -1.70 7.90 32.56
N ALA A 12 -2.31 8.81 31.80
CA ALA A 12 -3.11 8.49 30.64
C ALA A 12 -2.19 7.73 29.68
N THR A 13 -2.31 6.40 29.70
CA THR A 13 -1.76 5.54 28.65
C THR A 13 -2.34 6.05 27.35
N MET A 14 -1.52 6.76 26.58
CA MET A 14 -1.84 7.02 25.18
C MET A 14 -1.86 5.66 24.51
N SER A 15 -3.03 5.01 24.51
CA SER A 15 -3.39 3.96 23.57
C SER A 15 -3.52 4.63 22.20
N ALA A 16 -2.38 5.11 21.67
CA ALA A 16 -2.20 5.21 20.25
C ALA A 16 -2.54 3.82 19.72
N CYS A 17 -3.52 3.72 18.80
CA CYS A 17 -3.86 2.49 18.13
C CYS A 17 -2.56 1.86 17.62
N SER A 18 -2.02 0.87 18.35
CA SER A 18 -0.79 0.21 17.97
C SER A 18 -1.12 -0.64 16.77
N VAL A 19 -1.05 -0.06 15.58
CA VAL A 19 -1.14 -0.80 14.33
C VAL A 19 0.03 -1.76 14.35
N ASP A 20 -0.24 -3.06 14.47
CA ASP A 20 0.78 -4.10 14.35
C ASP A 20 1.40 -4.01 12.93
N PRO A 21 2.68 -3.59 12.82
CA PRO A 21 3.34 -3.43 11.53
C PRO A 21 3.45 -4.74 10.76
N GLN A 22 3.59 -5.87 11.47
CA GLN A 22 3.69 -7.19 10.85
C GLN A 22 2.34 -7.59 10.26
N ALA A 23 1.26 -7.44 11.02
CA ALA A 23 -0.09 -7.69 10.50
C ALA A 23 -0.41 -6.81 9.28
N ALA A 24 0.10 -5.58 9.22
CA ALA A 24 -0.06 -4.71 8.06
C ALA A 24 0.78 -5.19 6.85
N ALA A 25 2.00 -5.68 7.06
CA ALA A 25 2.80 -6.29 6.01
C ALA A 25 2.13 -7.56 5.45
N ASP A 26 1.63 -8.43 6.33
CA ASP A 26 0.97 -9.68 5.93
C ASP A 26 -0.29 -9.43 5.10
N ARG A 27 -1.09 -8.42 5.47
CA ARG A 27 -2.27 -8.02 4.67
C ARG A 27 -1.88 -7.53 3.28
N ARG A 28 -0.82 -6.72 3.17
CA ARG A 28 -0.31 -6.25 1.88
C ARG A 28 0.16 -7.42 1.01
N GLN A 29 0.86 -8.37 1.61
CA GLN A 29 1.34 -9.56 0.90
C GLN A 29 0.17 -10.41 0.38
N LYS A 30 -0.86 -10.66 1.20
CA LYS A 30 -2.06 -11.41 0.77
C LYS A 30 -2.75 -10.78 -0.43
N ILE A 31 -2.84 -9.45 -0.51
CA ILE A 31 -3.44 -8.78 -1.66
C ILE A 31 -2.60 -9.02 -2.93
N LYS A 32 -1.27 -8.97 -2.83
CA LYS A 32 -0.38 -9.29 -3.95
C LYS A 32 -0.50 -10.74 -4.38
N ASP A 33 -0.57 -11.68 -3.43
CA ASP A 33 -0.70 -13.12 -3.74
C ASP A 33 -1.99 -13.47 -4.49
N VAL A 34 -3.06 -12.67 -4.29
CA VAL A 34 -4.34 -12.86 -5.00
C VAL A 34 -4.34 -12.23 -6.39
N LEU A 35 -3.61 -11.13 -6.58
CA LEU A 35 -3.74 -10.29 -7.78
C LEU A 35 -2.55 -10.37 -8.75
N LEU A 36 -1.40 -10.87 -8.29
CA LEU A 36 -0.17 -10.91 -9.05
C LEU A 36 0.43 -12.30 -9.03
N GLU A 37 0.88 -12.74 -10.20
CA GLU A 37 1.77 -13.89 -10.32
C GLU A 37 3.05 -13.66 -9.49
N PRO A 38 3.66 -14.70 -8.89
CA PRO A 38 4.85 -14.55 -8.05
C PRO A 38 5.99 -13.75 -8.70
N ALA A 39 6.19 -13.91 -10.01
CA ALA A 39 7.21 -13.18 -10.77
C ALA A 39 6.93 -11.66 -10.87
N ASP A 40 5.66 -11.27 -10.82
CA ASP A 40 5.22 -9.89 -10.96
C ASP A 40 5.18 -9.14 -9.61
N GLN A 41 5.35 -9.84 -8.49
CA GLN A 41 5.36 -9.23 -7.15
C GLN A 41 6.65 -8.48 -6.83
N GLN A 42 7.78 -8.82 -7.47
CA GLN A 42 9.08 -8.26 -7.14
C GLN A 42 9.07 -6.72 -7.30
N GLY A 43 9.46 -6.02 -6.23
CA GLY A 43 9.52 -4.56 -6.20
C GLY A 43 8.18 -3.87 -5.93
N ILE A 44 7.06 -4.61 -5.85
CA ILE A 44 5.75 -4.05 -5.46
C ILE A 44 5.59 -4.13 -3.93
N GLU A 45 5.48 -2.96 -3.31
CA GLU A 45 5.35 -2.81 -1.86
C GLU A 45 3.89 -2.80 -1.42
N LEU A 46 3.04 -2.12 -2.18
CA LEU A 46 1.60 -2.07 -1.97
C LEU A 46 0.90 -2.19 -3.32
N LEU A 47 -0.11 -3.05 -3.37
CA LEU A 47 -1.13 -3.05 -4.40
C LEU A 47 -2.48 -2.94 -3.68
N PHE A 48 -3.20 -1.86 -3.94
CA PHE A 48 -4.54 -1.66 -3.39
C PHE A 48 -5.54 -1.48 -4.53
N PRO A 49 -6.36 -2.50 -4.83
CA PRO A 49 -7.38 -2.40 -5.87
C PRO A 49 -8.63 -1.69 -5.36
N MET A 50 -9.33 -1.01 -6.26
CA MET A 50 -10.66 -0.46 -6.02
C MET A 50 -11.62 -0.97 -7.09
N GLU A 51 -12.75 -1.47 -6.61
CA GLU A 51 -13.81 -2.02 -7.43
C GLU A 51 -14.76 -0.92 -7.92
N ASN A 52 -15.27 -1.07 -9.14
CA ASN A 52 -16.41 -0.34 -9.65
C ASN A 52 -17.29 -1.30 -10.47
N ASN A 53 -18.57 -1.42 -10.09
CA ASN A 53 -19.53 -2.32 -10.73
C ASN A 53 -19.04 -3.77 -10.84
N GLY A 54 -18.52 -4.35 -9.75
CA GLY A 54 -18.09 -5.76 -9.73
C GLY A 54 -16.73 -6.03 -10.40
N ARG A 55 -16.00 -5.00 -10.83
CA ARG A 55 -14.72 -5.15 -11.54
C ARG A 55 -13.64 -4.25 -10.94
N LEU A 56 -12.43 -4.78 -10.79
CA LEU A 56 -11.28 -3.99 -10.35
C LEU A 56 -10.91 -3.00 -11.45
N SER A 57 -10.94 -1.70 -11.15
CA SER A 57 -10.87 -0.66 -12.19
C SER A 57 -9.88 0.46 -11.90
N THR A 58 -9.44 0.60 -10.66
CA THR A 58 -8.45 1.59 -10.24
C THR A 58 -7.53 0.96 -9.21
N PHE A 59 -6.24 1.29 -9.25
CA PHE A 59 -5.24 0.71 -8.38
C PHE A 59 -4.37 1.82 -7.80
N HIS A 60 -4.18 1.79 -6.48
CA HIS A 60 -3.06 2.48 -5.86
C HIS A 60 -1.90 1.50 -5.77
N VAL A 61 -0.75 1.90 -6.29
CA VAL A 61 0.43 1.05 -6.32
C VAL A 61 1.58 1.82 -5.72
N THR A 62 2.32 1.15 -4.82
CA THR A 62 3.63 1.63 -4.41
C THR A 62 4.69 0.61 -4.77
N TYR A 63 5.81 1.07 -5.32
CA TYR A 63 6.88 0.21 -5.78
C TYR A 63 8.25 0.79 -5.46
N ASN A 64 9.25 -0.08 -5.30
CA ASN A 64 10.64 0.33 -5.12
C ASN A 64 11.30 0.55 -6.49
N PRO A 65 11.65 1.80 -6.86
CA PRO A 65 12.21 2.11 -8.17
C PRO A 65 13.60 1.51 -8.41
N LYS A 66 14.27 1.01 -7.38
CA LYS A 66 15.54 0.29 -7.52
C LYS A 66 15.37 -1.16 -7.97
N LEU A 67 14.17 -1.72 -7.83
CA LEU A 67 13.88 -3.13 -8.10
C LEU A 67 12.99 -3.32 -9.33
N VAL A 68 12.13 -2.35 -9.64
CA VAL A 68 11.21 -2.41 -10.77
C VAL A 68 11.02 -1.02 -11.37
N SER A 69 10.93 -0.94 -12.70
CA SER A 69 10.70 0.30 -13.43
C SER A 69 9.21 0.62 -13.54
N GLU A 70 8.86 1.89 -13.66
CA GLU A 70 7.46 2.31 -13.83
C GLU A 70 6.75 1.62 -15.02
N PRO A 71 7.35 1.51 -16.22
CA PRO A 71 6.69 0.84 -17.34
C PRO A 71 6.38 -0.63 -17.05
N GLU A 72 7.24 -1.29 -16.28
CA GLU A 72 7.03 -2.68 -15.88
C GLU A 72 5.90 -2.80 -14.85
N VAL A 73 5.80 -1.87 -13.89
CA VAL A 73 4.65 -1.79 -12.98
C VAL A 73 3.35 -1.57 -13.77
N ILE A 74 3.33 -0.61 -14.69
CA ILE A 74 2.17 -0.32 -15.54
C ILE A 74 1.77 -1.55 -16.35
N ARG A 75 2.75 -2.28 -16.93
CA ARG A 75 2.51 -3.51 -17.69
C ARG A 75 1.85 -4.58 -16.81
N ARG A 76 2.39 -4.85 -15.63
CA ARG A 76 1.88 -5.88 -14.69
C ARG A 76 0.45 -5.59 -14.25
N ILE A 77 0.16 -4.36 -13.83
CA ILE A 77 -1.20 -3.96 -13.43
C ILE A 77 -2.13 -3.88 -14.65
N GLY A 78 -1.59 -3.55 -15.82
CA GLY A 78 -2.31 -3.59 -17.09
C GLY A 78 -2.83 -4.98 -17.44
N ASN A 79 -2.08 -6.04 -17.14
CA ASN A 79 -2.55 -7.42 -17.32
C ASN A 79 -3.78 -7.70 -16.45
N ILE A 80 -3.80 -7.25 -15.19
CA ILE A 80 -4.99 -7.36 -14.32
C ILE A 80 -6.19 -6.67 -14.98
N CYS A 81 -6.02 -5.48 -15.55
CA CYS A 81 -7.10 -4.80 -16.27
C CYS A 81 -7.62 -5.65 -17.45
N VAL A 82 -6.73 -6.26 -18.24
CA VAL A 82 -7.11 -7.11 -19.37
C VAL A 82 -7.87 -8.35 -18.90
N ASP A 83 -7.43 -9.01 -17.83
CA ASP A 83 -8.11 -10.17 -17.24
C ASP A 83 -9.49 -9.80 -16.68
N GLN A 84 -9.62 -8.57 -16.18
CA GLN A 84 -10.90 -8.02 -15.77
C GLN A 84 -11.77 -7.64 -16.96
N GLY A 85 -11.31 -7.70 -18.22
CA GLY A 85 -12.04 -7.42 -19.46
C GLY A 85 -11.96 -5.95 -19.95
N PHE A 86 -10.93 -5.21 -19.56
CA PHE A 86 -10.67 -3.84 -19.98
C PHE A 86 -9.66 -3.81 -21.14
N ASN A 87 -9.62 -2.71 -21.90
CA ASN A 87 -8.76 -2.57 -23.08
C ASN A 87 -7.33 -2.09 -22.74
N GLY A 88 -7.00 -1.97 -21.46
CA GLY A 88 -5.66 -1.61 -20.98
C GLY A 88 -5.70 -0.71 -19.75
N ILE A 89 -4.66 0.10 -19.59
CA ILE A 89 -4.42 0.91 -18.40
C ILE A 89 -3.96 2.34 -18.74
N SER A 90 -4.24 3.27 -17.84
CA SER A 90 -3.80 4.67 -17.85
C SER A 90 -3.24 5.04 -16.50
N ILE A 91 -2.31 6.00 -16.51
CA ILE A 91 -1.93 6.75 -15.33
C ILE A 91 -3.08 7.70 -14.99
N LYS A 92 -3.60 7.59 -13.76
CA LYS A 92 -4.60 8.49 -13.17
C LYS A 92 -3.92 9.62 -12.39
N ALA A 93 -2.84 9.31 -11.71
CA ALA A 93 -1.95 10.28 -11.07
C ALA A 93 -0.52 9.76 -11.14
N GLU A 94 0.40 10.67 -11.49
CA GLU A 94 1.82 10.40 -11.64
C GLU A 94 2.46 9.88 -10.35
N GLY A 95 3.64 9.26 -10.51
CA GLY A 95 4.41 8.73 -9.39
C GLY A 95 4.94 9.82 -8.46
N GLU A 96 4.55 9.75 -7.19
CA GLU A 96 5.10 10.58 -6.11
C GLU A 96 6.14 9.79 -5.30
N PRO A 97 7.36 10.33 -5.11
CA PRO A 97 8.39 9.67 -4.31
C PRO A 97 8.04 9.70 -2.82
N GLY A 98 8.43 8.66 -2.09
CA GLY A 98 8.22 8.58 -0.65
C GLY A 98 9.02 7.46 0.00
N PHE A 99 8.62 7.12 1.23
CA PHE A 99 9.21 6.02 1.98
C PHE A 99 8.14 5.10 2.56
N SER A 100 8.38 3.79 2.49
CA SER A 100 7.62 2.76 3.18
C SER A 100 8.41 2.32 4.42
N THR A 101 7.81 2.41 5.60
CA THR A 101 8.39 1.85 6.83
C THR A 101 8.08 0.35 6.90
N GLN A 102 9.14 -0.45 6.95
CA GLN A 102 9.09 -1.90 7.07
C GLN A 102 8.85 -2.34 8.52
N PRO A 103 8.43 -3.59 8.79
CA PRO A 103 8.17 -4.07 10.14
C PRO A 103 9.36 -3.97 11.10
N ASP A 104 10.58 -4.06 10.58
CA ASP A 104 11.85 -3.90 11.31
C ASP A 104 12.22 -2.43 11.56
N GLY A 105 11.40 -1.47 11.09
CA GLY A 105 11.65 -0.03 11.17
C GLY A 105 12.47 0.54 10.01
N THR A 106 12.97 -0.28 9.08
CA THR A 106 13.74 0.17 7.92
C THR A 106 12.85 1.02 7.00
N LYS A 107 13.42 2.12 6.46
CA LYS A 107 12.73 2.95 5.46
C LYS A 107 13.17 2.58 4.06
N LEU A 108 12.22 2.11 3.25
CA LEU A 108 12.43 1.77 1.85
C LEU A 108 11.98 2.91 0.94
N PRO A 109 12.80 3.40 -0.01
CA PRO A 109 12.32 4.37 -0.99
C PRO A 109 11.27 3.74 -1.91
N ILE A 110 10.19 4.47 -2.14
CA ILE A 110 9.09 4.04 -3.01
C ILE A 110 8.66 5.15 -3.96
N ILE A 111 7.98 4.77 -5.03
CA ILE A 111 7.13 5.64 -5.84
C ILE A 111 5.69 5.18 -5.65
N SER A 112 4.79 6.13 -5.42
CA SER A 112 3.36 5.92 -5.23
C SER A 112 2.60 6.48 -6.42
N MET A 113 1.79 5.68 -7.11
CA MET A 113 1.03 6.13 -8.27
C MET A 113 -0.39 5.58 -8.29
N TRP A 114 -1.26 6.27 -9.02
CA TRP A 114 -2.62 5.81 -9.28
C TRP A 114 -2.77 5.37 -10.72
N LEU A 115 -3.26 4.16 -10.92
CA LEU A 115 -3.55 3.60 -12.24
C LEU A 115 -5.05 3.35 -12.39
N LYS A 116 -5.57 3.47 -13.61
CA LYS A 116 -6.97 3.25 -13.93
C LYS A 116 -7.11 2.43 -15.20
N CYS A 117 -7.93 1.39 -15.17
CA CYS A 117 -8.24 0.59 -16.35
C CYS A 117 -9.01 1.42 -17.39
N LYS A 118 -8.70 1.18 -18.66
CA LYS A 118 -9.34 1.83 -19.82
C LYS A 118 -10.43 0.93 -20.38
N ARG A 119 -11.58 1.53 -20.72
CA ARG A 119 -12.56 0.85 -21.57
C ARG A 119 -12.18 1.01 -23.03
#